data_AF-A0A1C5NSP5-F1
#
_entry.id   AF-A0A1C5NSP5-F1
#
_cell.length_a   1.000
_cell.length_b   1.000
_cell.length_c   1.000
_cell.angle_alpha   90.00
_cell.angle_beta   90.00
_cell.angle_gamma   90.00
#
_symmetry.space_group_name_H-M   'P 1'
#
loop_
_entity.id
_entity.type
_entity.pdbx_description
1 polymer ?
#
loop_
_entity_poly.entity_id
_entity_poly.type
_entity_poly.pdbx_seq_one_letter_code
_entity_poly.pdbx_strand_id
1 'polypeptide(L)'
;MAQIIQFPVKTQAVSNGYDNLSRLIAVAATKEVLNFYIESIEQLEKTGKLLDGETQKLAEQGREKRLEMAKPDPIEKETIEAPGVYRYTAEMGGQKPACQMEASRGYYGKHWFIDTPLELKDRGIEFIKKYQEKDFCSKDHRIGWNEYRVTNRAFEKLKEKYSISQECLLD
;
A
#
# COMPACT_ATOMS: atom_id res chain seq x y z
N MET A 1 63.37 -14.99 26.55
CA MET A 1 62.64 -13.97 25.77
C MET A 1 61.16 -14.29 25.86
N ALA A 2 60.33 -13.40 26.42
CA ALA A 2 58.90 -13.65 26.57
C ALA A 2 58.17 -13.24 25.29
N GLN A 3 57.32 -14.12 24.77
CA GLN A 3 56.56 -13.89 23.54
C GLN A 3 55.21 -13.28 23.91
N ILE A 4 54.96 -12.04 23.46
CA ILE A 4 53.70 -11.34 23.71
C ILE A 4 52.63 -11.98 22.81
N ILE A 5 51.65 -12.65 23.42
CA ILE A 5 50.48 -13.17 22.73
C ILE A 5 49.51 -12.00 22.54
N GLN A 6 49.33 -11.55 21.31
CA GLN A 6 48.27 -10.59 20.97
C GLN A 6 46.98 -11.36 20.71
N PHE A 7 45.97 -11.11 21.53
CA PHE A 7 44.63 -11.61 21.28
C PHE A 7 44.00 -10.86 20.10
N PRO A 8 43.30 -11.55 19.18
CA PRO A 8 42.61 -10.89 18.08
C PRO A 8 41.47 -10.05 18.66
N VAL A 9 41.64 -8.72 18.65
CA VAL A 9 40.57 -7.78 18.93
C VAL A 9 39.64 -7.82 17.73
N LYS A 10 38.39 -8.27 17.89
CA LYS A 10 37.39 -8.11 16.84
C LYS A 10 37.23 -6.61 16.61
N THR A 11 37.68 -6.12 15.47
CA THR A 11 37.34 -4.77 14.98
C THR A 11 35.84 -4.73 14.83
N GLN A 12 35.14 -4.16 15.81
CA GLN A 12 33.71 -3.97 15.74
C GLN A 12 33.42 -2.93 14.66
N ALA A 13 32.83 -3.40 13.55
CA ALA A 13 32.42 -2.55 12.43
C ALA A 13 31.25 -1.62 12.80
N VAL A 14 30.58 -1.88 13.93
CA VAL A 14 29.37 -1.19 14.41
C VAL A 14 29.39 -1.15 15.93
N SER A 15 28.86 -0.08 16.52
CA SER A 15 28.78 0.05 17.97
C SER A 15 27.80 -0.95 18.59
N ASN A 16 28.06 -1.33 19.84
CA ASN A 16 27.11 -2.14 20.61
C ASN A 16 25.77 -1.41 20.82
N GLY A 17 25.79 -0.08 20.92
CA GLY A 17 24.58 0.73 21.03
C GLY A 17 23.69 0.61 19.80
N TYR A 18 24.30 0.66 18.61
CA TYR A 18 23.63 0.51 17.34
C TYR A 18 23.03 -0.89 17.14
N ASP A 19 23.82 -1.95 17.34
CA ASP A 19 23.34 -3.33 17.13
C ASP A 19 22.15 -3.66 18.05
N ASN A 20 22.21 -3.21 19.31
CA ASN A 20 21.12 -3.40 20.26
C ASN A 20 19.87 -2.62 19.84
N LEU A 21 19.98 -1.32 19.55
CA LEU A 21 18.83 -0.50 19.18
C LEU A 21 18.20 -0.92 17.86
N SER A 22 19.01 -1.29 16.88
CA SER A 22 18.49 -1.76 15.59
C SER A 22 17.61 -3.00 15.76
N ARG A 23 18.01 -3.94 16.63
CA ARG A 23 17.18 -5.12 16.96
C ARG A 23 15.93 -4.75 17.73
N LEU A 24 16.03 -3.84 18.70
CA LEU A 24 14.88 -3.38 19.50
C LEU A 24 13.83 -2.66 18.63
N ILE A 25 14.27 -1.80 17.70
CA ILE A 25 13.40 -1.13 16.73
C ILE A 25 12.73 -2.15 15.81
N ALA A 26 13.45 -3.17 15.35
CA ALA A 26 12.89 -4.18 14.46
C ALA A 26 11.77 -5.01 15.12
N VAL A 27 11.91 -5.32 16.41
CA VAL A 27 10.97 -6.16 17.19
C VAL A 27 9.87 -5.34 17.87
N ALA A 28 9.93 -4.01 17.84
CA ALA A 28 8.91 -3.16 18.44
C ALA A 28 7.52 -3.50 17.88
N ALA A 29 6.57 -3.80 18.77
CA ALA A 29 5.21 -4.22 18.42
C ALA A 29 4.20 -3.07 18.51
N THR A 30 4.46 -2.05 19.31
CA THR A 30 3.58 -0.90 19.51
C THR A 30 4.29 0.41 19.21
N LYS A 31 3.50 1.43 18.85
CA LYS A 31 4.01 2.79 18.58
C LYS A 31 4.70 3.42 19.79
N GLU A 32 4.20 3.13 20.99
CA GLU A 32 4.76 3.60 22.26
C GLU A 32 6.15 3.03 22.52
N VAL A 33 6.31 1.72 22.35
CA VAL A 33 7.60 1.02 22.52
C VAL A 33 8.61 1.48 21.46
N LEU A 34 8.16 1.66 20.22
CA LEU A 34 9.01 2.20 19.14
C LEU A 34 9.48 3.63 19.45
N ASN A 35 8.58 4.50 19.93
CA ASN A 35 8.93 5.86 20.30
C ASN A 35 9.95 5.89 21.44
N PHE A 36 9.79 5.04 22.46
CA PHE A 36 10.74 4.91 23.54
C PHE A 36 12.16 4.55 23.04
N TYR A 37 12.28 3.59 22.11
CA TYR A 37 13.59 3.24 21.54
C TYR A 37 14.19 4.36 20.69
N ILE A 38 13.36 5.09 19.92
CA ILE A 38 13.84 6.24 19.12
C ILE A 38 14.34 7.37 20.04
N GLU A 39 13.65 7.67 21.13
CA GLU A 39 14.08 8.68 22.11
C GLU A 39 15.42 8.30 22.79
N SER A 40 15.67 7.00 22.99
CA SER A 40 16.91 6.52 23.59
C SER A 40 18.15 6.70 22.69
N ILE A 41 17.98 6.96 21.38
CA ILE A 41 19.08 7.26 20.45
C ILE A 41 19.85 8.51 20.92
N GLU A 42 19.14 9.58 21.30
CA GLU A 42 19.77 10.83 21.75
C GLU A 42 20.63 10.64 23.00
N GLN A 43 20.20 9.77 23.92
CA GLN A 43 20.95 9.46 25.14
C GLN A 43 22.24 8.67 24.82
N LEU A 44 22.18 7.76 23.85
CA LEU A 44 23.34 6.99 23.42
C LEU A 44 24.34 7.83 22.63
N GLU A 45 23.86 8.81 21.87
CA GLU A 45 24.70 9.81 21.21
C GLU A 45 25.41 10.72 22.22
N LYS A 46 24.68 11.26 23.21
CA LYS A 46 25.26 12.10 24.29
C LYS A 46 26.28 11.37 25.14
N THR A 47 26.12 10.06 25.31
CA THR A 47 27.06 9.23 26.08
C THR A 47 28.21 8.67 25.24
N GLY A 48 28.31 9.03 23.95
CA GLY A 48 29.39 8.60 23.06
C GLY A 48 29.39 7.09 22.77
N LYS A 49 28.22 6.44 22.86
CA LYS A 49 28.06 4.99 22.65
C LYS A 49 27.66 4.62 21.21
N LEU A 50 27.55 5.62 20.34
CA LEU A 50 27.29 5.47 18.91
C LEU A 50 28.47 6.04 18.11
N LEU A 51 28.75 5.44 16.96
CA LEU A 51 29.71 5.95 15.98
C LEU A 51 29.03 6.96 15.03
N ASP A 52 29.83 7.77 14.35
CA ASP A 52 29.34 8.76 13.40
C ASP A 52 28.46 8.12 12.30
N GLY A 53 27.26 8.68 12.11
CA GLY A 53 26.29 8.21 11.11
C GLY A 53 25.37 7.06 11.57
N GLU A 54 25.64 6.42 12.71
CA GLU A 54 24.75 5.37 13.26
C GLU A 54 23.40 5.94 13.75
N THR A 55 23.42 7.15 14.33
CA THR A 55 22.22 7.89 14.74
C THR A 55 21.22 8.06 13.58
N GLN A 56 21.73 8.41 12.40
CA GLN A 56 20.91 8.65 11.20
C GLN A 56 20.26 7.35 10.71
N LYS A 57 21.02 6.26 10.66
CA LYS A 57 20.51 4.94 10.26
C LYS A 57 19.42 4.42 11.20
N LEU A 58 19.59 4.58 12.51
CA LEU A 58 18.57 4.19 13.49
C LEU A 58 17.30 5.05 13.36
N ALA A 59 17.45 6.34 13.09
CA ALA A 59 16.32 7.24 12.85
C ALA A 59 15.56 6.88 11.56
N GLU A 60 16.27 6.53 10.49
CA GLU A 60 15.68 6.01 9.24
C GLU A 60 14.91 4.71 9.48
N GLN A 61 15.53 3.74 10.15
CA GLN A 61 14.89 2.47 10.51
C GLN A 61 13.62 2.70 11.36
N GLY A 62 13.67 3.63 12.32
CA GLY A 62 12.52 4.02 13.12
C GLY A 62 11.39 4.65 12.29
N ARG A 63 11.73 5.46 11.27
CA ARG A 63 10.74 6.05 10.34
C ARG A 63 10.08 4.98 9.48
N GLU A 64 10.86 4.06 8.92
CA GLU A 64 10.35 2.94 8.13
C GLU A 64 9.41 2.07 8.96
N LYS A 65 9.78 1.75 10.21
CA LYS A 65 8.93 0.98 11.11
C LYS A 65 7.61 1.70 11.44
N ARG A 66 7.64 3.02 11.64
CA ARG A 66 6.42 3.81 11.82
C ARG A 66 5.52 3.78 10.58
N LEU A 67 6.10 3.85 9.40
CA LEU A 67 5.36 3.73 8.13
C LEU A 67 4.75 2.33 7.99
N GLU A 68 5.47 1.28 8.38
CA GLU A 68 4.96 -0.09 8.38
C GLU A 68 3.78 -0.24 9.36
N MET A 69 3.93 0.24 10.60
CA MET A 69 2.87 0.18 11.64
C MET A 69 1.66 1.06 11.32
N ALA A 70 1.83 2.10 10.50
CA ALA A 70 0.74 2.99 10.10
C ALA A 70 -0.06 2.43 8.91
N LYS A 71 0.40 1.35 8.26
CA LYS A 71 -0.39 0.69 7.22
C LYS A 71 -1.61 0.04 7.88
N PRO A 72 -2.81 0.25 7.34
CA PRO A 72 -3.99 -0.44 7.84
C PRO A 72 -3.84 -1.95 7.64
N ASP A 73 -4.44 -2.72 8.55
CA ASP A 73 -4.50 -4.17 8.41
C ASP A 73 -5.20 -4.52 7.09
N PRO A 74 -4.66 -5.45 6.29
CA PRO A 74 -5.28 -5.83 5.03
C PRO A 74 -6.64 -6.48 5.30
N ILE A 75 -7.69 -5.86 4.78
CA ILE A 75 -9.04 -6.41 4.81
C ILE A 75 -9.13 -7.43 3.67
N GLU A 76 -9.50 -8.67 4.01
CA GLU A 76 -9.61 -9.77 3.04
C GLU A 76 -10.58 -9.45 1.90
N LYS A 77 -10.31 -10.01 0.72
CA LYS A 77 -11.14 -9.82 -0.48
C LYS A 77 -12.52 -10.44 -0.25
N GLU A 78 -13.58 -9.67 -0.51
CA GLU A 78 -14.93 -10.23 -0.59
C GLU A 78 -15.02 -11.26 -1.73
N THR A 79 -15.57 -12.45 -1.42
CA THR A 79 -15.85 -13.49 -2.41
C THR A 79 -17.09 -13.12 -3.22
N ILE A 80 -16.94 -13.10 -4.55
CA ILE A 80 -18.01 -12.72 -5.47
C ILE A 80 -18.89 -13.95 -5.72
N GLU A 81 -20.06 -14.01 -5.07
CA GLU A 81 -21.02 -15.10 -5.25
C GLU A 81 -22.21 -14.70 -6.14
N ALA A 82 -22.53 -13.41 -6.20
CA ALA A 82 -23.69 -12.88 -6.92
C ALA A 82 -23.36 -11.67 -7.81
N PRO A 83 -24.15 -11.38 -8.85
CA PRO A 83 -24.08 -10.10 -9.55
C PRO A 83 -24.44 -8.95 -8.59
N GLY A 84 -23.72 -7.85 -8.70
CA GLY A 84 -23.83 -6.75 -7.75
C GLY A 84 -22.60 -5.84 -7.75
N VAL A 85 -22.63 -4.83 -6.88
CA VAL A 85 -21.52 -3.89 -6.69
C VAL A 85 -20.76 -4.24 -5.43
N TYR A 86 -19.49 -4.56 -5.59
CA TYR A 86 -18.55 -4.84 -4.52
C TYR A 86 -17.69 -3.61 -4.29
N ARG A 87 -17.82 -2.99 -3.12
CA ARG A 87 -17.11 -1.75 -2.79
C ARG A 87 -15.86 -2.08 -1.99
N TYR A 88 -14.74 -1.50 -2.37
CA TYR A 88 -13.51 -1.62 -1.60
C TYR A 88 -12.89 -0.23 -1.37
N THR A 89 -12.32 -0.06 -0.18
CA THR A 89 -11.60 1.15 0.23
C THR A 89 -10.12 0.82 0.33
N ALA A 90 -9.36 1.11 -0.73
CA ALA A 90 -7.93 0.81 -0.78
C ALA A 90 -7.15 1.48 0.37
N GLU A 91 -7.57 2.69 0.77
CA GLU A 91 -6.97 3.46 1.87
C GLU A 91 -7.09 2.78 3.24
N MET A 92 -8.07 1.90 3.43
CA MET A 92 -8.26 1.12 4.66
C MET A 92 -7.71 -0.31 4.55
N GLY A 93 -6.87 -0.59 3.54
CA GLY A 93 -6.34 -1.94 3.32
C GLY A 93 -7.32 -2.87 2.62
N GLY A 94 -8.43 -2.36 2.10
CA GLY A 94 -9.40 -3.12 1.30
C GLY A 94 -8.80 -3.58 -0.01
N GLN A 95 -8.78 -4.89 -0.23
CA GLN A 95 -8.28 -5.46 -1.48
C GLN A 95 -9.35 -5.45 -2.56
N LYS A 96 -8.92 -5.17 -3.81
CA LYS A 96 -9.81 -5.17 -4.97
C LYS A 96 -10.40 -6.57 -5.21
N PRO A 97 -11.74 -6.69 -5.29
CA PRO A 97 -12.41 -7.95 -5.61
C PRO A 97 -12.23 -8.27 -7.10
N ALA A 98 -12.14 -9.57 -7.43
CA ALA A 98 -11.92 -10.05 -8.80
C ALA A 98 -13.21 -10.01 -9.65
N CYS A 99 -13.74 -8.81 -9.88
CA CYS A 99 -14.99 -8.59 -10.62
C CYS A 99 -14.78 -8.60 -12.14
N GLN A 100 -15.89 -8.78 -12.88
CA GLN A 100 -15.89 -8.75 -14.36
C GLN A 100 -15.79 -7.34 -14.93
N MET A 101 -16.18 -6.34 -14.15
CA MET A 101 -16.19 -4.93 -14.55
C MET A 101 -15.69 -4.05 -13.41
N GLU A 102 -15.15 -2.90 -13.77
CA GLU A 102 -14.75 -1.87 -12.81
C GLU A 102 -15.59 -0.62 -13.04
N ALA A 103 -16.13 -0.05 -11.98
CA ALA A 103 -16.94 1.16 -12.04
C ALA A 103 -16.30 2.29 -11.24
N SER A 104 -16.21 3.45 -11.89
CA SER A 104 -15.84 4.72 -11.27
C SER A 104 -16.98 5.72 -11.40
N ARG A 105 -17.20 6.53 -10.37
CA ARG A 105 -18.25 7.55 -10.38
C ARG A 105 -17.67 8.84 -10.93
N GLY A 106 -18.34 9.45 -11.91
CA GLY A 106 -17.93 10.75 -12.42
C GLY A 106 -18.05 11.86 -11.37
N TYR A 107 -17.19 12.88 -11.46
CA TYR A 107 -17.05 13.99 -10.50
C TYR A 107 -18.39 14.66 -10.11
N TYR A 108 -19.32 14.82 -11.05
CA TYR A 108 -20.64 15.41 -10.79
C TYR A 108 -21.73 14.39 -10.39
N GLY A 109 -21.38 13.12 -10.23
CA GLY A 109 -22.29 12.03 -9.84
C GLY A 109 -23.41 11.70 -10.83
N LYS A 110 -23.44 12.33 -12.02
CA LYS A 110 -24.48 12.17 -13.05
C LYS A 110 -24.32 10.90 -13.89
N HIS A 111 -23.09 10.42 -14.03
CA HIS A 111 -22.73 9.28 -14.87
C HIS A 111 -21.69 8.40 -14.18
N TRP A 112 -21.65 7.16 -14.61
CA TRP A 112 -20.66 6.17 -14.24
C TRP A 112 -19.71 5.93 -15.42
N PHE A 113 -18.46 5.69 -15.12
CA PHE A 113 -17.49 5.14 -16.05
C PHE A 113 -17.34 3.66 -15.73
N ILE A 114 -17.46 2.81 -16.75
CA ILE A 114 -17.32 1.37 -16.61
C ILE A 114 -16.20 0.91 -17.53
N ASP A 115 -15.21 0.27 -16.93
CA ASP A 115 -14.13 -0.40 -17.64
C ASP A 115 -14.44 -1.89 -17.68
N THR A 116 -14.48 -2.47 -18.87
CA THR A 116 -14.74 -3.90 -19.04
C THR A 116 -14.08 -4.44 -20.30
N PRO A 117 -13.62 -5.71 -20.32
CA PRO A 117 -13.18 -6.36 -21.55
C PRO A 117 -14.35 -6.70 -22.49
N LEU A 118 -15.59 -6.63 -22.01
CA LEU A 118 -16.79 -7.00 -22.77
C LEU A 118 -17.28 -5.84 -23.66
N GLU A 119 -18.00 -6.19 -24.73
CA GLU A 119 -18.71 -5.19 -25.53
C GLU A 119 -20.12 -4.97 -24.97
N LEU A 120 -20.39 -3.76 -24.48
CA LEU A 120 -21.70 -3.37 -23.97
C LEU A 120 -22.49 -2.59 -25.03
N LYS A 121 -23.74 -2.99 -25.28
CA LYS A 121 -24.68 -2.30 -26.17
C LYS A 121 -26.06 -2.24 -25.53
N ASP A 122 -26.40 -1.08 -24.98
CA ASP A 122 -27.75 -0.79 -24.47
C ASP A 122 -27.99 0.73 -24.50
N ARG A 123 -29.24 1.16 -24.37
CA ARG A 123 -29.62 2.56 -24.28
C ARG A 123 -29.02 3.20 -23.03
N GLY A 124 -28.30 4.30 -23.22
CA GLY A 124 -27.66 5.04 -22.13
C GLY A 124 -26.30 4.48 -21.71
N ILE A 125 -25.68 3.67 -22.59
CA ILE A 125 -24.27 3.26 -22.57
C ILE A 125 -23.60 3.89 -23.79
N GLU A 126 -22.61 4.74 -23.57
CA GLU A 126 -21.82 5.41 -24.60
C GLU A 126 -20.40 4.86 -24.56
N PHE A 127 -19.90 4.33 -25.68
CA PHE A 127 -18.51 3.92 -25.82
C PHE A 127 -17.61 5.16 -25.89
N ILE A 128 -16.56 5.20 -25.06
CA ILE A 128 -15.60 6.30 -25.06
C ILE A 128 -14.36 5.90 -25.86
N LYS A 129 -13.66 4.88 -25.37
CA LYS A 129 -12.40 4.42 -25.96
C LYS A 129 -12.07 3.00 -25.56
N LYS A 130 -11.09 2.44 -26.25
CA LYS A 130 -10.42 1.20 -25.87
C LYS A 130 -9.03 1.54 -25.38
N TYR A 131 -8.69 1.06 -24.20
CA TYR A 131 -7.40 1.34 -23.58
C TYR A 131 -6.25 0.70 -24.36
N GLN A 132 -5.22 1.49 -24.61
CA GLN A 132 -3.95 1.07 -25.20
C GLN A 132 -2.83 1.24 -24.17
N GLU A 133 -1.67 0.63 -24.42
CA GLU A 133 -0.51 0.75 -23.53
C GLU A 133 -0.12 2.22 -23.28
N LYS A 134 -0.26 3.08 -24.29
CA LYS A 134 0.03 4.52 -24.20
C LYS A 134 -0.92 5.31 -23.29
N ASP A 135 -2.10 4.76 -22.95
CA ASP A 135 -3.06 5.42 -22.06
C ASP A 135 -2.63 5.34 -20.59
N PHE A 136 -1.68 4.45 -20.26
CA PHE A 136 -1.19 4.24 -18.91
C PHE A 136 0.29 4.60 -18.78
N CYS A 137 0.67 5.14 -17.63
CA CYS A 137 2.07 5.44 -17.32
C CYS A 137 2.88 4.19 -16.92
N SER A 138 2.19 3.09 -16.61
CA SER A 138 2.76 1.81 -16.17
C SER A 138 1.95 0.64 -16.73
N LYS A 139 2.40 -0.60 -16.52
CA LYS A 139 1.65 -1.80 -16.92
C LYS A 139 0.35 -1.90 -16.13
N ASP A 140 -0.78 -1.69 -16.82
CA ASP A 140 -2.12 -1.80 -16.25
C ASP A 140 -2.83 -3.03 -16.84
N HIS A 141 -3.61 -3.76 -16.03
CA HIS A 141 -4.33 -4.96 -16.48
C HIS A 141 -5.53 -4.62 -17.39
N ARG A 142 -5.95 -3.34 -17.44
CA ARG A 142 -7.03 -2.84 -18.29
C ARG A 142 -6.59 -2.56 -19.73
N ILE A 143 -5.33 -2.81 -20.10
CA ILE A 143 -4.89 -2.70 -21.50
C ILE A 143 -5.77 -3.62 -22.37
N GLY A 144 -6.39 -3.05 -23.40
CA GLY A 144 -7.34 -3.75 -24.27
C GLY A 144 -8.79 -3.77 -23.78
N TRP A 145 -9.10 -3.20 -22.61
CA TRP A 145 -10.47 -3.04 -22.13
C TRP A 145 -11.16 -1.83 -22.78
N ASN A 146 -12.48 -1.84 -22.75
CA ASN A 146 -13.34 -0.77 -23.23
C ASN A 146 -13.80 0.10 -22.05
N GLU A 147 -13.69 1.41 -22.23
CA GLU A 147 -14.23 2.43 -21.32
C GLU A 147 -15.59 2.90 -21.86
N TYR A 148 -16.61 2.81 -21.01
CA TYR A 148 -17.98 3.24 -21.31
C TYR A 148 -18.45 4.31 -20.33
N ARG A 149 -19.16 5.31 -20.84
CA ARG A 149 -19.95 6.24 -20.03
C ARG A 149 -21.38 5.72 -19.93
N VAL A 150 -21.85 5.55 -18.70
CA VAL A 150 -23.13 4.90 -18.40
C VAL A 150 -24.00 5.83 -17.56
N THR A 151 -25.27 5.93 -17.94
CA THR A 151 -26.28 6.65 -17.14
C THR A 151 -26.66 5.85 -15.88
N ASN A 152 -27.12 6.53 -14.82
CA ASN A 152 -27.54 5.84 -13.58
C ASN A 152 -28.55 4.70 -13.83
N ARG A 153 -29.52 4.90 -14.73
CA ARG A 153 -30.52 3.86 -15.06
C ARG A 153 -29.91 2.63 -15.75
N ALA A 154 -28.97 2.84 -16.66
CA ALA A 154 -28.28 1.75 -17.33
C ALA A 154 -27.34 1.02 -16.34
N PHE A 155 -26.72 1.76 -15.42
CA PHE A 155 -25.87 1.18 -14.39
C PHE A 155 -26.65 0.24 -13.47
N GLU A 156 -27.85 0.61 -12.99
CA GLU A 156 -28.67 -0.30 -12.17
C GLU A 156 -28.94 -1.65 -12.87
N LYS A 157 -29.23 -1.64 -14.18
CA LYS A 157 -29.40 -2.87 -14.95
C LYS A 157 -28.12 -3.71 -15.09
N LEU A 158 -26.95 -3.06 -15.11
CA LEU A 158 -25.67 -3.76 -15.19
C LEU A 158 -25.34 -4.45 -13.87
N LYS A 159 -25.66 -3.83 -12.73
CA LYS A 159 -25.47 -4.45 -11.41
C LYS A 159 -26.26 -5.74 -11.22
N GLU A 160 -27.44 -5.84 -11.83
CA GLU A 160 -28.27 -7.04 -11.77
C GLU A 160 -27.67 -8.22 -12.56
N LYS A 161 -26.84 -7.92 -13.56
CA LYS A 161 -26.33 -8.92 -14.52
C LYS A 161 -24.87 -9.28 -14.30
N TYR A 162 -24.07 -8.35 -13.82
CA TYR A 162 -22.61 -8.48 -13.75
C TYR A 162 -22.10 -8.16 -12.34
N SER A 163 -20.95 -8.75 -12.00
CA SER A 163 -20.19 -8.34 -10.82
C SER A 163 -19.32 -7.14 -11.17
N ILE A 164 -19.49 -6.06 -10.42
CA ILE A 164 -18.85 -4.77 -10.66
C ILE A 164 -18.06 -4.38 -9.41
N SER A 165 -16.76 -4.17 -9.52
CA SER A 165 -15.95 -3.60 -8.44
C SER A 165 -16.03 -2.09 -8.48
N GLN A 166 -16.25 -1.45 -7.33
CA GLN A 166 -16.25 0.00 -7.19
C GLN A 166 -15.22 0.40 -6.14
N GLU A 167 -14.27 1.25 -6.52
CA GLU A 167 -13.38 1.89 -5.55
C GLU A 167 -14.13 3.01 -4.82
N CYS A 168 -14.06 2.99 -3.49
CA CYS A 168 -14.56 4.04 -2.63
C CYS A 168 -13.37 4.73 -1.96
N LEU A 169 -13.23 6.03 -2.21
CA LEU A 169 -12.31 6.90 -1.50
C LEU A 169 -12.97 7.38 -0.21
N LEU A 170 -12.20 7.53 0.86
CA LEU A 170 -12.68 8.20 2.07
C LEU A 170 -12.72 9.71 1.78
N ASP A 171 -13.84 10.35 2.09
CA ASP A 171 -14.03 11.81 2.04
C ASP A 171 -14.09 12.35 3.47
#